data_AF-A0A3L7PY67-F1
#
_entry.id   AF-A0A3L7PY67-F1
#
_cell.length_a   1.000
_cell.length_b   1.000
_cell.length_c   1.000
_cell.angle_alpha   90.00
_cell.angle_beta   90.00
_cell.angle_gamma   90.00
#
_symmetry.space_group_name_H-M   'P 1'
#
loop_
_entity.id
_entity.type
_entity.pdbx_description
1 polymer ?
#
loop_
_entity_poly.entity_id
_entity_poly.type
_entity_poly.pdbx_seq_one_letter_code
_entity_poly.pdbx_strand_id
1 'polypeptide(L)'
;EDWRILPGGWRGSTGGEQIFEPDLAAKSPLSVPMLTWDTLMVSTRSNLRSAAALRAVLSVPAGVRDHGVLDWIGRNCGALQNRHPESVWPGASTAALEALYSSPIAASRWAAARIEKRAEPNLAFKRGEPFAQPEALDYLVEILAKSEISSVDVILCLEAIAAGMDAGGKPFPSTLEAFARVLPEKARDKSTKIPAISAMLSIARRMDALLPGQVREKWLEAVLEWYGAEKQGPALGLLARLLVALGGPEAYEKAKGNPRGVILLVEDLVADSTRLKGILRQAGTAVGIQEKPVFRFERLDAMGKVVATKDDLVVSFEPAEWRAGWAGPGVVPFSVETRGLEAGRWKLTIRAKRAEVGSGNAGGAWWVSEPWVIQCKGKNPAGQPESVPLVVNPEIP
;
A
#
# COMPACT_ATOMS: atom_id res chain seq x y z
N GLU A 1 -36.12 37.10 12.00
CA GLU A 1 -34.97 37.46 11.15
C GLU A 1 -35.16 36.79 9.80
N ASP A 2 -35.07 37.55 8.70
CA ASP A 2 -35.30 37.00 7.35
C ASP A 2 -34.04 36.27 6.87
N TRP A 3 -34.14 34.97 6.70
CA TRP A 3 -33.04 34.12 6.24
C TRP A 3 -33.07 33.97 4.72
N ARG A 4 -31.90 34.01 4.07
CA ARG A 4 -31.75 33.72 2.63
C ARG A 4 -30.96 32.43 2.43
N ILE A 5 -31.40 31.62 1.47
CA ILE A 5 -30.67 30.43 1.01
C ILE A 5 -29.65 30.88 -0.04
N LEU A 6 -28.39 30.51 0.17
CA LEU A 6 -27.24 30.88 -0.65
C LEU A 6 -26.81 29.71 -1.56
N PRO A 7 -25.97 29.96 -2.59
CA PRO A 7 -25.41 28.89 -3.42
C PRO A 7 -24.71 27.82 -2.58
N GLY A 8 -24.96 26.55 -2.87
CA GLY A 8 -24.43 25.41 -2.09
C GLY A 8 -25.25 25.04 -0.85
N GLY A 9 -26.42 25.65 -0.63
CA GLY A 9 -27.38 25.25 0.42
C GLY A 9 -27.25 25.98 1.77
N TRP A 10 -26.35 26.96 1.85
CA TRP A 10 -26.06 27.72 3.06
C TRP A 10 -27.20 28.68 3.43
N ARG A 11 -27.33 29.02 4.72
CA ARG A 11 -28.31 30.00 5.20
C ARG A 11 -27.62 31.23 5.79
N GLY A 12 -27.96 32.41 5.27
CA GLY A 12 -27.44 33.69 5.78
C GLY A 12 -28.56 34.55 6.35
N SER A 13 -28.27 35.25 7.45
CA SER A 13 -29.13 36.34 7.95
C SER A 13 -29.14 37.50 6.93
N THR A 14 -30.22 38.27 6.89
CA THR A 14 -30.40 39.37 5.91
C THR A 14 -29.33 40.48 6.03
N GLY A 15 -28.64 40.56 7.17
CA GLY A 15 -27.52 41.48 7.42
C GLY A 15 -26.12 40.88 7.21
N GLY A 16 -26.00 39.59 6.89
CA GLY A 16 -24.70 38.95 6.63
C GLY A 16 -23.81 38.70 7.86
N GLU A 17 -24.32 39.00 9.06
CA GLU A 17 -23.59 38.83 10.33
C GLU A 17 -23.50 37.37 10.78
N GLN A 18 -24.45 36.55 10.34
CA GLN A 18 -24.51 35.13 10.69
C GLN A 18 -24.77 34.28 9.43
N ILE A 19 -23.92 33.27 9.24
CA ILE A 19 -23.96 32.30 8.14
C ILE A 19 -23.88 30.90 8.76
N PHE A 20 -24.78 30.01 8.33
CA PHE A 20 -24.86 28.62 8.80
C PHE A 20 -24.68 27.64 7.64
N GLU A 21 -23.96 26.55 7.90
CA GLU A 21 -23.80 25.42 6.98
C GLU A 21 -25.16 24.82 6.58
N PRO A 22 -25.24 24.20 5.38
CA PRO A 22 -26.36 23.34 5.03
C PRO A 22 -26.33 22.12 5.95
N ASP A 23 -27.19 22.12 6.97
CA ASP A 23 -27.34 21.00 7.90
C ASP A 23 -27.80 19.75 7.13
N LEU A 24 -26.89 18.81 6.87
CA LEU A 24 -27.23 17.52 6.25
C LEU A 24 -27.70 16.48 7.28
N ALA A 25 -27.53 16.73 8.58
CA ALA A 25 -28.14 15.96 9.66
C ALA A 25 -27.73 16.59 11.00
N ALA A 26 -28.68 17.21 11.69
CA ALA A 26 -28.44 17.85 12.98
C ALA A 26 -27.64 16.96 13.96
N LYS A 27 -26.56 17.53 14.53
CA LYS A 27 -26.36 17.69 15.99
C LYS A 27 -24.92 18.16 16.29
N SER A 28 -24.75 19.48 16.33
CA SER A 28 -24.02 20.27 17.34
C SER A 28 -23.40 21.51 16.66
N PRO A 29 -23.51 22.72 17.23
CA PRO A 29 -22.86 23.89 16.68
C PRO A 29 -21.36 23.78 16.96
N LEU A 30 -20.60 23.28 15.98
CA LEU A 30 -19.17 23.58 15.95
C LEU A 30 -19.07 25.08 15.68
N SER A 31 -18.57 25.83 16.65
CA SER A 31 -18.19 27.22 16.49
C SER A 31 -16.99 27.28 15.52
N VAL A 32 -17.27 27.19 14.22
CA VAL A 32 -16.33 27.55 13.17
C VAL A 32 -16.14 29.07 13.31
N PRO A 33 -14.90 29.59 13.34
CA PRO A 33 -14.66 31.02 13.46
C PRO A 33 -15.48 31.75 12.39
N MET A 34 -16.27 32.73 12.84
CA MET A 34 -17.22 33.48 12.01
C MET A 34 -16.54 33.96 10.71
N LEU A 35 -16.77 33.24 9.62
CA LEU A 35 -16.47 33.75 8.29
C LEU A 35 -17.46 34.88 8.04
N THR A 36 -16.99 36.12 8.18
CA THR A 36 -17.81 37.27 7.78
C THR A 36 -18.16 37.15 6.29
N TRP A 37 -19.32 37.67 5.90
CA TRP A 37 -19.76 37.68 4.50
C TRP A 37 -18.68 38.22 3.55
N ASP A 38 -17.93 39.23 3.99
CA ASP A 38 -16.83 39.81 3.23
C ASP A 38 -15.67 38.81 3.06
N THR A 39 -15.29 38.09 4.12
CA THR A 39 -14.26 37.03 4.03
C THR A 39 -14.70 35.91 3.09
N LEU A 40 -15.96 35.50 3.15
CA LEU A 40 -16.53 34.48 2.26
C LEU A 40 -16.53 34.97 0.80
N MET A 41 -17.03 36.18 0.54
CA MET A 41 -17.11 36.74 -0.81
C MET A 41 -15.72 37.02 -1.42
N VAL A 42 -14.76 37.47 -0.62
CA VAL A 42 -13.36 37.64 -1.05
C VAL A 42 -12.75 36.27 -1.38
N SER A 43 -12.95 35.25 -0.54
CA SER A 43 -12.49 33.88 -0.79
C SER A 43 -13.11 33.29 -2.05
N THR A 44 -14.44 33.37 -2.22
CA THR A 44 -15.14 32.86 -3.40
C THR A 44 -14.71 33.56 -4.68
N ARG A 45 -14.55 34.90 -4.68
CA ARG A 45 -14.04 35.64 -5.85
C ARG A 45 -12.61 35.27 -6.20
N SER A 46 -11.75 35.12 -5.20
CA SER A 46 -10.37 34.64 -5.39
C SER A 46 -10.36 33.24 -6.01
N ASN A 47 -11.17 32.32 -5.48
CA ASN A 47 -11.30 30.95 -5.98
C ASN A 47 -11.82 30.90 -7.42
N LEU A 48 -12.82 31.72 -7.77
CA LEU A 48 -13.35 31.80 -9.14
C LEU A 48 -12.31 32.35 -10.13
N ARG A 49 -11.51 33.35 -9.73
CA ARG A 49 -10.40 33.88 -10.55
C ARG A 49 -9.31 32.83 -10.75
N SER A 50 -8.90 32.14 -9.69
CA SER A 50 -7.91 31.07 -9.78
C SER A 50 -8.41 29.89 -10.63
N ALA A 51 -9.69 29.53 -10.53
CA ALA A 51 -10.30 28.47 -11.35
C ALA A 51 -10.41 28.88 -12.84
N ALA A 52 -10.73 30.15 -13.13
CA ALA A 52 -10.74 30.67 -14.50
C ALA A 52 -9.34 30.66 -15.11
N ALA A 53 -8.31 31.04 -14.33
CA ALA A 53 -6.92 30.96 -14.76
C ALA A 53 -6.50 29.50 -15.05
N LEU A 54 -6.88 28.55 -14.19
CA LEU A 54 -6.62 27.13 -14.44
C LEU A 54 -7.32 26.64 -15.71
N ARG A 55 -8.58 27.00 -15.96
CA ARG A 55 -9.28 26.63 -17.20
C ARG A 55 -8.57 27.14 -18.45
N ALA A 56 -8.07 28.38 -18.42
CA ALA A 56 -7.28 28.93 -19.52
C ALA A 56 -5.99 28.12 -19.74
N VAL A 57 -5.28 27.77 -18.67
CA VAL A 57 -4.08 26.92 -18.73
C VAL A 57 -4.41 25.53 -19.26
N LEU A 58 -5.51 24.91 -18.83
CA LEU A 58 -5.90 23.57 -19.28
C LEU A 58 -6.32 23.51 -20.74
N SER A 59 -6.61 24.66 -21.37
CA SER A 59 -7.02 24.74 -22.78
C SER A 59 -5.85 24.80 -23.78
N VAL A 60 -4.60 24.91 -23.32
CA VAL A 60 -3.43 24.95 -24.20
C VAL A 60 -2.77 23.56 -24.38
N PRO A 61 -1.94 23.35 -25.43
CA PRO A 61 -1.30 22.07 -25.70
C PRO A 61 -0.40 21.56 -24.57
N ALA A 62 -0.20 20.23 -24.54
CA ALA A 62 0.70 19.55 -23.62
C ALA A 62 2.14 20.13 -23.67
N GLY A 63 2.78 20.26 -22.51
CA GLY A 63 4.08 20.94 -22.35
C GLY A 63 3.96 22.39 -21.87
N VAL A 64 3.29 23.26 -22.63
CA VAL A 64 2.99 24.64 -22.20
C VAL A 64 1.96 24.64 -21.08
N ARG A 65 0.92 23.80 -21.23
CA ARG A 65 -0.05 23.51 -20.18
C ARG A 65 0.63 23.11 -18.89
N ASP A 66 1.58 22.17 -18.95
CA ASP A 66 2.15 21.56 -17.76
C ASP A 66 2.95 22.56 -16.93
N HIS A 67 3.73 23.43 -17.57
CA HIS A 67 4.39 24.54 -16.88
C HIS A 67 3.38 25.49 -16.24
N GLY A 68 2.34 25.88 -16.99
CA GLY A 68 1.27 26.72 -16.45
C GLY A 68 0.53 26.08 -15.27
N VAL A 69 0.32 24.75 -15.32
CA VAL A 69 -0.32 23.99 -14.23
C VAL A 69 0.61 23.93 -13.02
N LEU A 70 1.90 23.65 -13.20
CA LEU A 70 2.87 23.62 -12.10
C LEU A 70 3.02 24.99 -11.44
N ASP A 71 3.08 26.07 -12.22
CA ASP A 71 3.08 27.45 -11.73
C ASP A 71 1.80 27.77 -10.97
N TRP A 72 0.65 27.35 -11.51
CA TRP A 72 -0.63 27.52 -10.86
C TRP A 72 -0.65 26.77 -9.51
N ILE A 73 -0.24 25.50 -9.46
CA ILE A 73 -0.14 24.72 -8.23
C ILE A 73 0.82 25.38 -7.25
N GLY A 74 2.00 25.85 -7.70
CA GLY A 74 2.97 26.51 -6.82
C GLY A 74 2.44 27.77 -6.15
N ARG A 75 1.62 28.56 -6.85
CA ARG A 75 1.03 29.80 -6.33
C ARG A 75 -0.22 29.59 -5.48
N ASN A 76 -0.96 28.52 -5.75
CA ASN A 76 -2.32 28.35 -5.23
C ASN A 76 -2.41 27.18 -4.24
N CYS A 77 -1.64 26.10 -4.42
CA CYS A 77 -1.77 24.84 -3.67
C CYS A 77 -0.85 24.72 -2.44
N GLY A 78 -0.15 25.78 -2.01
CA GLY A 78 0.49 25.82 -0.69
C GLY A 78 -0.49 25.54 0.47
N ALA A 79 -1.80 25.65 0.21
CA ALA A 79 -2.90 25.34 1.11
C ALA A 79 -3.45 23.90 1.04
N LEU A 80 -2.90 22.98 0.22
CA LEU A 80 -3.34 21.57 0.18
C LEU A 80 -3.16 20.83 1.53
N GLN A 81 -2.36 21.39 2.45
CA GLN A 81 -2.22 20.91 3.82
C GLN A 81 -3.45 21.20 4.69
N ASN A 82 -4.27 22.18 4.31
CA ASN A 82 -5.50 22.52 5.00
C ASN A 82 -6.68 21.88 4.27
N ARG A 83 -6.97 20.62 4.62
CA ARG A 83 -8.21 19.92 4.25
C ARG A 83 -9.41 20.58 4.94
N HIS A 84 -9.73 21.83 4.60
CA HIS A 84 -11.05 22.37 4.93
C HIS A 84 -12.06 21.77 3.93
N PRO A 85 -13.08 21.04 4.40
CA PRO A 85 -14.10 20.42 3.55
C PRO A 85 -14.88 21.44 2.69
N GLU A 86 -14.81 22.73 3.02
CA GLU A 86 -15.51 23.83 2.35
C GLU A 86 -14.76 24.48 1.18
N SER A 87 -13.52 24.07 0.90
CA SER A 87 -12.74 24.72 -0.15
C SER A 87 -13.13 24.15 -1.54
N VAL A 88 -13.27 24.98 -2.58
CA VAL A 88 -13.49 24.56 -4.00
C VAL A 88 -12.24 23.87 -4.58
N TRP A 89 -11.19 23.75 -3.77
CA TRP A 89 -9.86 23.32 -4.14
C TRP A 89 -9.69 21.83 -4.40
N PRO A 90 -10.45 20.88 -3.81
CA PRO A 90 -10.33 19.47 -4.14
C PRO A 90 -10.57 19.24 -5.63
N GLY A 91 -11.59 19.87 -6.22
CA GLY A 91 -11.91 19.70 -7.64
C GLY A 91 -10.87 20.32 -8.58
N ALA A 92 -10.47 21.57 -8.34
CA ALA A 92 -9.50 22.26 -9.20
C ALA A 92 -8.08 21.67 -9.07
N SER A 93 -7.66 21.32 -7.86
CA SER A 93 -6.34 20.69 -7.63
C SER A 93 -6.31 19.26 -8.17
N THR A 94 -7.43 18.51 -8.06
CA THR A 94 -7.54 17.19 -8.70
C THR A 94 -7.46 17.31 -10.21
N ALA A 95 -8.20 18.23 -10.83
CA ALA A 95 -8.14 18.44 -12.28
C ALA A 95 -6.75 18.89 -12.77
N ALA A 96 -6.06 19.73 -11.99
CA ALA A 96 -4.68 20.12 -12.25
C ALA A 96 -3.71 18.91 -12.17
N LEU A 97 -3.83 18.09 -11.11
CA LEU A 97 -3.03 16.88 -10.97
C LEU A 97 -3.31 15.87 -12.09
N GLU A 98 -4.58 15.66 -12.45
CA GLU A 98 -4.95 14.77 -13.55
C GLU A 98 -4.40 15.27 -14.90
N ALA A 99 -4.43 16.58 -15.15
CA ALA A 99 -3.83 17.12 -16.36
C ALA A 99 -2.32 16.83 -16.44
N LEU A 100 -1.59 16.91 -15.33
CA LEU A 100 -0.18 16.53 -15.26
C LEU A 100 0.03 15.02 -15.43
N TYR A 101 -0.81 14.18 -14.81
CA TYR A 101 -0.75 12.73 -14.98
C TYR A 101 -1.05 12.26 -16.40
N SER A 102 -1.97 12.94 -17.10
CA SER A 102 -2.29 12.69 -18.49
C SER A 102 -1.29 13.33 -19.46
N SER A 103 -0.24 14.00 -18.97
CA SER A 103 0.78 14.58 -19.84
C SER A 103 1.55 13.50 -20.62
N PRO A 104 1.93 13.70 -21.88
CA PRO A 104 2.90 12.84 -22.56
C PRO A 104 4.32 12.94 -21.96
N ILE A 105 4.61 13.97 -21.14
CA ILE A 105 5.93 14.23 -20.59
C ILE A 105 6.10 13.51 -19.24
N ALA A 106 7.07 12.58 -19.15
CA ALA A 106 7.34 11.82 -17.94
C ALA A 106 7.66 12.70 -16.72
N ALA A 107 8.43 13.78 -16.92
CA ALA A 107 8.74 14.74 -15.87
C ALA A 107 7.50 15.40 -15.25
N SER A 108 6.48 15.70 -16.06
CA SER A 108 5.22 16.28 -15.60
C SER A 108 4.42 15.28 -14.74
N ARG A 109 4.35 14.00 -15.15
CA ARG A 109 3.72 12.93 -14.36
C ARG A 109 4.43 12.72 -13.03
N TRP A 110 5.76 12.74 -13.05
CA TRP A 110 6.58 12.64 -11.83
C TRP A 110 6.36 13.83 -10.89
N ALA A 111 6.28 15.05 -11.44
CA ALA A 111 5.96 16.23 -10.63
C ALA A 111 4.59 16.10 -9.95
N ALA A 112 3.58 15.58 -10.66
CA ALA A 112 2.27 15.29 -10.08
C ALA A 112 2.35 14.28 -8.92
N ALA A 113 3.08 13.17 -9.10
CA ALA A 113 3.30 12.18 -8.05
C ALA A 113 3.96 12.78 -6.80
N ARG A 114 4.95 13.66 -6.98
CA ARG A 114 5.60 14.34 -5.85
C ARG A 114 4.67 15.29 -5.13
N ILE A 115 3.83 16.03 -5.86
CA ILE A 115 2.83 16.93 -5.27
C ILE A 115 1.81 16.12 -4.46
N GLU A 116 1.29 15.02 -5.02
CA GLU A 116 0.35 14.13 -4.34
C GLU A 116 0.97 13.49 -3.09
N LYS A 117 2.20 12.97 -3.19
CA LYS A 117 2.91 12.37 -2.04
C LYS A 117 3.23 13.39 -0.94
N ARG A 118 3.49 14.65 -1.29
CA ARG A 118 3.68 15.72 -0.29
C ARG A 118 2.38 16.09 0.41
N ALA A 119 1.25 16.05 -0.29
CA ALA A 119 -0.06 16.26 0.31
C ALA A 119 -0.49 15.09 1.21
N GLU A 120 -0.07 13.86 0.87
CA GLU A 120 -0.44 12.63 1.56
C GLU A 120 0.77 11.73 1.85
N PRO A 121 1.70 12.15 2.74
CA PRO A 121 2.99 11.47 2.93
C PRO A 121 2.84 10.01 3.40
N ASN A 122 1.80 9.73 4.19
CA ASN A 122 1.56 8.43 4.80
C ASN A 122 0.76 7.46 3.92
N LEU A 123 0.25 7.91 2.77
CA LEU A 123 -0.51 7.05 1.86
C LEU A 123 0.43 6.42 0.84
N ALA A 124 0.27 5.11 0.65
CA ALA A 124 0.98 4.37 -0.39
C ALA A 124 0.54 4.88 -1.76
N PHE A 125 1.50 5.11 -2.65
CA PHE A 125 1.21 5.56 -4.00
C PHE A 125 0.54 4.44 -4.82
N LYS A 126 -0.59 4.74 -5.47
CA LYS A 126 -1.40 3.75 -6.21
C LYS A 126 -1.63 4.06 -7.69
N ARG A 127 -1.26 5.24 -8.18
CA ARG A 127 -1.52 5.64 -9.58
C ARG A 127 -0.49 5.01 -10.53
N GLY A 128 -0.77 3.79 -10.97
CA GLY A 128 0.13 3.04 -11.86
C GLY A 128 0.09 3.44 -13.33
N GLU A 129 -1.11 3.68 -13.88
CA GLU A 129 -1.31 3.92 -15.32
C GLU A 129 -0.40 5.02 -15.92
N PRO A 130 -0.18 6.18 -15.26
CA PRO A 130 0.71 7.21 -15.79
C PRO A 130 2.17 6.75 -15.96
N PHE A 131 2.59 5.74 -15.21
CA PHE A 131 3.95 5.20 -15.20
C PHE A 131 4.08 3.85 -15.90
N ALA A 132 3.02 3.35 -16.53
CA ALA A 132 3.08 2.10 -17.31
C ALA A 132 3.83 2.27 -18.65
N GLN A 133 3.95 3.50 -19.16
CA GLN A 133 4.63 3.75 -20.44
C GLN A 133 6.15 3.55 -20.33
N PRO A 134 6.82 3.00 -21.36
CA PRO A 134 8.26 2.74 -21.35
C PRO A 134 9.09 3.97 -20.97
N GLU A 135 8.76 5.14 -21.52
CA GLU A 135 9.49 6.40 -21.29
C GLU A 135 9.33 6.90 -19.85
N ALA A 136 8.19 6.60 -19.22
CA ALA A 136 7.98 6.95 -17.82
C ALA A 136 8.80 6.04 -16.90
N LEU A 137 8.88 4.75 -17.19
CA LEU A 137 9.73 3.80 -16.45
C LEU A 137 11.21 4.16 -16.57
N ASP A 138 11.65 4.53 -17.78
CA ASP A 138 13.02 4.98 -18.04
C ASP A 138 13.37 6.24 -17.24
N TYR A 139 12.46 7.23 -17.24
CA TYR A 139 12.62 8.43 -16.43
C TYR A 139 12.68 8.15 -14.92
N LEU A 140 11.89 7.19 -14.40
CA LEU A 140 11.95 6.79 -12.99
C LEU A 140 13.30 6.13 -12.64
N VAL A 141 13.88 5.34 -13.56
CA VAL A 141 15.24 4.79 -13.39
C VAL A 141 16.28 5.91 -13.31
N GLU A 142 16.21 6.89 -14.22
CA GLU A 142 17.12 8.04 -14.20
C GLU A 142 17.05 8.79 -12.87
N ILE A 143 15.84 8.94 -12.31
CA ILE A 143 15.63 9.56 -11.00
C ILE A 143 16.32 8.74 -9.90
N LEU A 144 16.13 7.41 -9.87
CA LEU A 144 16.77 6.55 -8.85
C LEU A 144 18.29 6.52 -8.94
N ALA A 145 18.84 6.75 -10.13
CA ALA A 145 20.27 6.79 -10.40
C ALA A 145 20.93 8.12 -9.96
N LYS A 146 20.15 9.17 -9.64
CA LYS A 146 20.70 10.44 -9.15
C LYS A 146 21.35 10.25 -7.78
N SER A 147 22.52 10.86 -7.59
CA SER A 147 23.25 10.84 -6.30
C SER A 147 22.53 11.62 -5.20
N GLU A 148 21.89 12.73 -5.56
CA GLU A 148 21.24 13.67 -4.62
C GLU A 148 19.72 13.58 -4.70
N ILE A 149 19.17 12.42 -4.37
CA ILE A 149 17.72 12.21 -4.26
C ILE A 149 17.32 12.00 -2.79
N SER A 150 16.23 12.64 -2.38
CA SER A 150 15.70 12.47 -1.02
C SER A 150 15.14 11.07 -0.81
N SER A 151 15.23 10.51 0.40
CA SER A 151 14.69 9.16 0.70
C SER A 151 13.19 9.05 0.40
N VAL A 152 12.43 10.13 0.61
CA VAL A 152 10.99 10.17 0.27
C VAL A 152 10.78 10.06 -1.23
N ASP A 153 11.56 10.78 -2.04
CA ASP A 153 11.49 10.69 -3.49
C ASP A 153 11.96 9.31 -3.99
N VAL A 154 12.95 8.68 -3.34
CA VAL A 154 13.35 7.29 -3.65
C VAL A 154 12.21 6.32 -3.40
N ILE A 155 11.58 6.37 -2.23
CA ILE A 155 10.44 5.51 -1.87
C ILE A 155 9.31 5.70 -2.88
N LEU A 156 8.93 6.95 -3.16
CA LEU A 156 7.88 7.26 -4.13
C LEU A 156 8.22 6.74 -5.53
N CYS A 157 9.48 6.86 -5.95
CA CYS A 157 9.92 6.39 -7.25
C CYS A 157 9.81 4.86 -7.36
N LEU A 158 10.18 4.13 -6.31
CA LEU A 158 10.03 2.67 -6.24
C LEU A 158 8.55 2.25 -6.22
N GLU A 159 7.70 2.95 -5.46
CA GLU A 159 6.25 2.72 -5.46
C GLU A 159 5.63 2.99 -6.85
N ALA A 160 6.06 4.04 -7.54
CA ALA A 160 5.60 4.37 -8.89
C ALA A 160 6.05 3.33 -9.93
N ILE A 161 7.26 2.78 -9.83
CA ILE A 161 7.72 1.66 -10.67
C ILE A 161 6.83 0.44 -10.43
N ALA A 162 6.62 0.05 -9.17
CA ALA A 162 5.78 -1.10 -8.83
C ALA A 162 4.36 -0.94 -9.40
N ALA A 163 3.74 0.23 -9.17
CA ALA A 163 2.41 0.54 -9.66
C ALA A 163 2.34 0.57 -11.19
N GLY A 164 3.34 1.15 -11.87
CA GLY A 164 3.41 1.20 -13.33
C GLY A 164 3.53 -0.18 -13.97
N MET A 165 4.32 -1.07 -13.36
CA MET A 165 4.44 -2.46 -13.80
C MET A 165 3.14 -3.24 -13.57
N ASP A 166 2.49 -3.05 -12.42
CA ASP A 166 1.18 -3.67 -12.11
C ASP A 166 0.06 -3.17 -13.04
N ALA A 167 0.13 -1.91 -13.49
CA ALA A 167 -0.77 -1.32 -14.48
C ALA A 167 -0.48 -1.77 -15.94
N GLY A 168 0.39 -2.76 -16.12
CA GLY A 168 0.67 -3.35 -17.43
C GLY A 168 1.89 -2.77 -18.14
N GLY A 169 2.78 -2.10 -17.42
CA GLY A 169 3.97 -1.50 -18.00
C GLY A 169 4.89 -2.48 -18.74
N LYS A 170 5.65 -1.93 -19.69
CA LYS A 170 6.59 -2.67 -20.56
C LYS A 170 7.89 -1.86 -20.70
N PRO A 171 8.88 -2.05 -19.82
CA PRO A 171 10.14 -1.31 -19.89
C PRO A 171 10.91 -1.66 -21.17
N PHE A 172 11.75 -0.73 -21.64
CA PHE A 172 12.75 -1.06 -22.66
C PHE A 172 13.79 -2.04 -22.09
N PRO A 173 14.47 -2.84 -22.94
CA PRO A 173 15.55 -3.71 -22.49
C PRO A 173 16.65 -2.99 -21.70
N SER A 174 17.05 -1.79 -22.12
CA SER A 174 18.01 -0.95 -21.39
C SER A 174 17.52 -0.55 -20.01
N THR A 175 16.23 -0.22 -19.87
CA THR A 175 15.60 0.11 -18.60
C THR A 175 15.61 -1.11 -17.65
N LEU A 176 15.41 -2.33 -18.16
CA LEU A 176 15.51 -3.56 -17.37
C LEU A 176 16.93 -3.81 -16.86
N GLU A 177 17.95 -3.59 -17.69
CA GLU A 177 19.35 -3.69 -17.27
C GLU A 177 19.70 -2.68 -16.17
N ALA A 178 19.16 -1.47 -16.29
CA ALA A 178 19.33 -0.45 -15.26
C ALA A 178 18.60 -0.79 -13.96
N PHE A 179 17.35 -1.30 -14.03
CA PHE A 179 16.66 -1.86 -12.85
C PHE A 179 17.47 -2.98 -12.20
N ALA A 180 18.10 -3.84 -13.03
CA ALA A 180 18.89 -4.97 -12.54
C ALA A 180 20.04 -4.53 -11.63
N ARG A 181 20.59 -3.34 -11.87
CA ARG A 181 21.66 -2.74 -11.06
C ARG A 181 21.12 -1.96 -9.86
N VAL A 182 20.14 -1.08 -10.08
CA VAL A 182 19.75 -0.09 -9.08
C VAL A 182 18.84 -0.68 -8.00
N LEU A 183 17.90 -1.56 -8.36
CA LEU A 183 16.93 -2.07 -7.37
C LEU A 183 17.57 -2.90 -6.25
N PRO A 184 18.55 -3.78 -6.52
CA PRO A 184 19.24 -4.49 -5.45
C PRO A 184 20.00 -3.58 -4.48
N GLU A 185 20.59 -2.49 -4.97
CA GLU A 185 21.24 -1.51 -4.11
C GLU A 185 20.24 -0.82 -3.18
N LYS A 186 19.06 -0.44 -3.71
CA LYS A 186 17.97 0.13 -2.88
C LYS A 186 17.34 -0.89 -1.94
N ALA A 187 17.37 -2.18 -2.27
CA ALA A 187 16.85 -3.23 -1.39
C ALA A 187 17.72 -3.48 -0.14
N ARG A 188 19.00 -3.07 -0.18
CA ARG A 188 19.94 -3.20 0.96
C ARG A 188 19.71 -2.15 2.04
N ASP A 189 19.21 -0.97 1.68
CA ASP A 189 18.88 0.08 2.65
C ASP A 189 17.56 -0.25 3.35
N LYS A 190 17.57 -0.22 4.69
CA LYS A 190 16.41 -0.51 5.55
C LYS A 190 15.18 0.34 5.19
N SER A 191 15.40 1.62 4.84
CA SER A 191 14.31 2.57 4.57
C SER A 191 13.62 2.34 3.23
N THR A 192 14.33 1.76 2.25
CA THR A 192 13.82 1.54 0.88
C THR A 192 13.66 0.07 0.53
N LYS A 193 14.02 -0.85 1.43
CA LYS A 193 13.95 -2.30 1.24
C LYS A 193 12.59 -2.77 0.74
N ILE A 194 11.51 -2.44 1.45
CA ILE A 194 10.16 -2.88 1.10
C ILE A 194 9.71 -2.34 -0.27
N PRO A 195 9.77 -1.03 -0.56
CA PRO A 195 9.46 -0.50 -1.89
C PRO A 195 10.31 -1.10 -3.01
N ALA A 196 11.59 -1.35 -2.76
CA ALA A 196 12.50 -1.93 -3.76
C ALA A 196 12.13 -3.38 -4.10
N ILE A 197 11.89 -4.21 -3.09
CA ILE A 197 11.45 -5.61 -3.29
C ILE A 197 10.10 -5.64 -3.99
N SER A 198 9.17 -4.74 -3.63
CA SER A 198 7.87 -4.62 -4.31
C SER A 198 8.03 -4.27 -5.79
N ALA A 199 8.90 -3.31 -6.14
CA ALA A 199 9.20 -2.97 -7.52
C ALA A 199 9.81 -4.15 -8.29
N MET A 200 10.80 -4.84 -7.69
CA MET A 200 11.39 -6.05 -8.29
C MET A 200 10.34 -7.14 -8.53
N LEU A 201 9.42 -7.34 -7.58
CA LEU A 201 8.34 -8.32 -7.69
C LEU A 201 7.35 -7.98 -8.80
N SER A 202 6.91 -6.72 -8.91
CA SER A 202 6.03 -6.29 -10.00
C SER A 202 6.71 -6.45 -11.36
N ILE A 203 8.02 -6.14 -11.48
CA ILE A 203 8.80 -6.40 -12.69
C ILE A 203 8.87 -7.90 -13.01
N ALA A 204 9.26 -8.72 -12.04
CA ALA A 204 9.42 -10.17 -12.24
C ALA A 204 8.09 -10.83 -12.68
N ARG A 205 6.97 -10.44 -12.05
CA ARG A 205 5.64 -10.95 -12.41
C ARG A 205 5.18 -10.49 -13.79
N ARG A 206 5.48 -9.25 -14.16
CA ARG A 206 5.02 -8.67 -15.42
C ARG A 206 5.82 -9.18 -16.62
N MET A 207 7.14 -9.28 -16.45
CA MET A 207 8.03 -9.74 -17.50
C MET A 207 7.99 -11.26 -17.62
N ASP A 208 7.85 -11.98 -16.51
CA ASP A 208 7.84 -13.44 -16.43
C ASP A 208 8.89 -14.07 -17.38
N ALA A 209 8.48 -14.86 -18.38
CA ALA A 209 9.39 -15.48 -19.35
C ALA A 209 10.25 -14.50 -20.17
N LEU A 210 9.87 -13.22 -20.24
CA LEU A 210 10.59 -12.16 -20.95
C LEU A 210 11.65 -11.47 -20.07
N LEU A 211 11.74 -11.80 -18.77
CA LEU A 211 12.83 -11.28 -17.93
C LEU A 211 14.15 -11.92 -18.36
N PRO A 212 15.18 -11.14 -18.76
CA PRO A 212 16.45 -11.69 -19.20
C PRO A 212 17.05 -12.63 -18.16
N GLY A 213 17.54 -13.81 -18.59
CA GLY A 213 18.07 -14.85 -17.69
C GLY A 213 19.14 -14.33 -16.72
N GLN A 214 20.07 -13.51 -17.23
CA GLN A 214 21.11 -12.91 -16.39
C GLN A 214 20.58 -11.98 -15.29
N VAL A 215 19.50 -11.23 -15.56
CA VAL A 215 18.85 -10.38 -14.57
C VAL A 215 18.14 -11.24 -13.54
N ARG A 216 17.40 -12.25 -14.01
CA ARG A 216 16.69 -13.22 -13.17
C ARG A 216 17.63 -13.93 -12.21
N GLU A 217 18.76 -14.45 -12.69
CA GLU A 217 19.77 -15.16 -11.89
C GLU A 217 20.39 -14.26 -10.84
N LYS A 218 20.85 -13.06 -11.22
CA LYS A 218 21.43 -12.09 -10.27
C LYS A 218 20.46 -11.68 -9.17
N TRP A 219 19.20 -11.44 -9.53
CA TRP A 219 18.18 -11.12 -8.54
C TRP A 219 17.85 -12.32 -7.65
N LEU A 220 17.80 -13.53 -8.22
CA LEU A 220 17.53 -14.75 -7.46
C LEU A 220 18.60 -14.99 -6.38
N GLU A 221 19.88 -14.84 -6.72
CA GLU A 221 20.98 -14.95 -5.76
C GLU A 221 20.86 -13.94 -4.61
N ALA A 222 20.63 -12.67 -4.93
CA ALA A 222 20.48 -11.62 -3.93
C ALA A 222 19.24 -11.85 -3.04
N VAL A 223 18.12 -12.29 -3.63
CA VAL A 223 16.88 -12.56 -2.89
C VAL A 223 17.03 -13.76 -1.97
N LEU A 224 17.74 -14.82 -2.38
CA LEU A 224 18.06 -15.96 -1.51
C LEU A 224 18.88 -15.53 -0.29
N GLU A 225 19.89 -14.68 -0.50
CA GLU A 225 20.70 -14.10 0.59
C GLU A 225 19.83 -13.30 1.56
N TRP A 226 19.03 -12.36 1.04
CA TRP A 226 18.17 -11.52 1.88
C TRP A 226 17.07 -12.31 2.60
N TYR A 227 16.50 -13.31 1.93
CA TYR A 227 15.49 -14.19 2.51
C TYR A 227 16.06 -15.01 3.67
N GLY A 228 17.30 -15.49 3.56
CA GLY A 228 17.99 -16.17 4.65
C GLY A 228 18.37 -15.25 5.83
N ALA A 229 18.56 -13.96 5.57
CA ALA A 229 18.91 -12.96 6.58
C ALA A 229 17.67 -12.37 7.30
N GLU A 230 16.55 -12.22 6.60
CA GLU A 230 15.33 -11.63 7.13
C GLU A 230 14.57 -12.62 8.00
N LYS A 231 14.31 -12.27 9.26
CA LYS A 231 13.72 -13.22 10.23
C LYS A 231 12.20 -13.18 10.29
N GLN A 232 11.59 -12.02 10.03
CA GLN A 232 10.15 -11.81 10.22
C GLN A 232 9.63 -10.57 9.48
N GLY A 233 8.31 -10.50 9.33
CA GLY A 233 7.61 -9.27 8.89
C GLY A 233 7.35 -9.15 7.39
N PRO A 234 6.92 -7.96 6.91
CA PRO A 234 6.42 -7.76 5.55
C PRO A 234 7.49 -7.98 4.48
N ALA A 235 8.74 -7.61 4.75
CA ALA A 235 9.85 -7.84 3.83
C ALA A 235 10.06 -9.33 3.55
N LEU A 236 9.97 -10.20 4.58
CA LEU A 236 10.12 -11.64 4.42
C LEU A 236 9.02 -12.25 3.54
N GLY A 237 7.77 -11.81 3.72
CA GLY A 237 6.66 -12.21 2.84
C GLY A 237 6.84 -11.77 1.39
N LEU A 238 7.33 -10.54 1.16
CA LEU A 238 7.63 -10.04 -0.18
C LEU A 238 8.82 -10.77 -0.82
N LEU A 239 9.86 -11.09 -0.04
CA LEU A 239 11.01 -11.88 -0.50
C LEU A 239 10.58 -13.30 -0.89
N ALA A 240 9.71 -13.95 -0.11
CA ALA A 240 9.14 -15.24 -0.48
C ALA A 240 8.40 -15.19 -1.82
N ARG A 241 7.61 -14.13 -2.06
CA ARG A 241 6.92 -13.92 -3.35
C ARG A 241 7.90 -13.75 -4.51
N LEU A 242 8.92 -12.93 -4.29
CA LEU A 242 9.92 -12.63 -5.30
C LEU A 242 10.76 -13.88 -5.62
N LEU A 243 11.10 -14.67 -4.60
CA LEU A 243 11.82 -15.93 -4.76
C LEU A 243 11.06 -16.89 -5.68
N VAL A 244 9.74 -17.00 -5.49
CA VAL A 244 8.87 -17.82 -6.34
C VAL A 244 8.77 -17.25 -7.76
N ALA A 245 8.62 -15.94 -7.90
CA ALA A 245 8.52 -15.31 -9.22
C ALA A 245 9.80 -15.51 -10.06
N LEU A 246 10.97 -15.53 -9.39
CA LEU A 246 12.27 -15.66 -10.05
C LEU A 246 12.71 -17.11 -10.24
N GLY A 247 12.61 -17.94 -9.20
CA GLY A 247 13.15 -19.31 -9.17
C GLY A 247 12.11 -20.42 -9.09
N GLY A 248 10.82 -20.10 -9.09
CA GLY A 248 9.74 -21.07 -9.00
C GLY A 248 9.50 -21.62 -7.58
N PRO A 249 8.50 -22.51 -7.43
CA PRO A 249 8.20 -23.17 -6.15
C PRO A 249 9.39 -23.97 -5.58
N GLU A 250 10.29 -24.47 -6.42
CA GLU A 250 11.45 -25.28 -6.06
C GLU A 250 12.50 -24.44 -5.31
N ALA A 251 12.73 -23.21 -5.75
CA ALA A 251 13.64 -22.29 -5.06
C ALA A 251 13.13 -21.96 -3.65
N TYR A 252 11.83 -21.75 -3.51
CA TYR A 252 11.20 -21.52 -2.21
C TYR A 252 11.22 -22.76 -1.30
N GLU A 253 10.93 -23.94 -1.84
CA GLU A 253 11.06 -25.22 -1.11
C GLU A 253 12.47 -25.41 -0.56
N LYS A 254 13.50 -25.21 -1.40
CA LYS A 254 14.90 -25.34 -0.97
C LYS A 254 15.27 -24.33 0.12
N ALA A 255 14.76 -23.10 0.03
CA ALA A 255 15.10 -22.04 0.98
C ALA A 255 14.35 -22.17 2.33
N LYS A 256 13.07 -22.57 2.30
CA LYS A 256 12.20 -22.60 3.49
C LYS A 256 12.07 -24.00 4.11
N GLY A 257 12.21 -25.06 3.31
CA GLY A 257 11.88 -26.43 3.69
C GLY A 257 10.38 -26.74 3.67
N ASN A 258 9.56 -25.87 3.06
CA ASN A 258 8.13 -26.10 2.87
C ASN A 258 7.88 -27.07 1.71
N PRO A 259 6.82 -27.91 1.75
CA PRO A 259 6.51 -28.82 0.65
C PRO A 259 6.29 -28.10 -0.67
N ARG A 260 6.80 -28.67 -1.77
CA ARG A 260 6.60 -28.14 -3.12
C ARG A 260 5.14 -27.81 -3.42
N GLY A 261 4.94 -26.66 -4.04
CA GLY A 261 3.65 -26.28 -4.61
C GLY A 261 2.64 -25.76 -3.60
N VAL A 262 3.02 -25.42 -2.38
CA VAL A 262 2.19 -24.60 -1.49
C VAL A 262 3.04 -23.42 -1.05
N ILE A 263 2.65 -22.23 -1.47
CA ILE A 263 3.24 -20.98 -0.99
C ILE A 263 2.06 -20.22 -0.42
N LEU A 264 1.96 -20.19 0.90
CA LEU A 264 0.88 -19.51 1.58
C LEU A 264 1.44 -18.26 2.25
N LEU A 265 0.99 -17.10 1.83
CA LEU A 265 1.57 -15.84 2.31
C LEU A 265 0.52 -15.12 3.12
N VAL A 266 0.95 -14.54 4.24
CA VAL A 266 0.13 -13.60 5.00
C VAL A 266 0.37 -12.22 4.40
N GLU A 267 -0.66 -11.67 3.78
CA GLU A 267 -0.68 -10.31 3.21
C GLU A 267 -1.67 -9.43 3.99
N ASP A 268 -1.50 -8.12 3.87
CA ASP A 268 -2.39 -7.10 4.45
C ASP A 268 -2.77 -7.37 5.91
N LEU A 269 -1.77 -7.80 6.69
CA LEU A 269 -1.98 -8.11 8.09
C LEU A 269 -2.29 -6.81 8.84
N VAL A 270 -3.56 -6.62 9.15
CA VAL A 270 -4.05 -5.49 9.93
C VAL A 270 -4.58 -6.01 11.24
N ALA A 271 -4.05 -5.45 12.31
CA ALA A 271 -4.47 -5.78 13.64
C ALA A 271 -5.40 -4.65 14.15
N ASP A 272 -6.66 -4.99 14.40
CA ASP A 272 -7.60 -4.16 15.15
C ASP A 272 -7.58 -4.59 16.63
N SER A 273 -8.13 -3.77 17.54
CA SER A 273 -8.02 -4.01 18.98
C SER A 273 -8.53 -5.38 19.46
N THR A 274 -9.29 -6.11 18.65
CA THR A 274 -9.84 -7.43 19.01
C THR A 274 -9.63 -8.53 17.99
N ARG A 275 -9.10 -8.20 16.80
CA ARG A 275 -8.99 -9.12 15.67
C ARG A 275 -7.73 -8.85 14.86
N LEU A 276 -7.25 -9.92 14.27
CA LEU A 276 -6.20 -9.90 13.26
C LEU A 276 -6.82 -10.29 11.93
N LYS A 277 -6.74 -9.39 10.96
CA LYS A 277 -7.22 -9.61 9.60
C LYS A 277 -6.03 -9.72 8.68
N GLY A 278 -6.11 -10.62 7.72
CA GLY A 278 -5.10 -10.73 6.69
C GLY A 278 -5.61 -11.57 5.54
N ILE A 279 -4.73 -11.78 4.59
CA ILE A 279 -4.99 -12.54 3.40
C ILE A 279 -4.02 -13.70 3.35
N LEU A 280 -4.55 -14.90 3.11
CA LEU A 280 -3.78 -16.09 2.78
C LEU A 280 -3.74 -16.25 1.27
N ARG A 281 -2.57 -16.11 0.66
CA ARG A 281 -2.41 -16.24 -0.81
C ARG A 281 -1.69 -17.53 -1.17
N GLN A 282 -2.29 -18.34 -2.04
CA GLN A 282 -1.62 -19.48 -2.70
C GLN A 282 -1.07 -19.06 -4.06
N ALA A 283 0.25 -19.19 -4.27
CA ALA A 283 0.85 -18.92 -5.58
C ALA A 283 0.77 -20.14 -6.50
N GLY A 284 -0.05 -20.06 -7.54
CA GLY A 284 0.28 -20.67 -8.85
C GLY A 284 0.13 -22.19 -9.02
N THR A 285 -0.28 -22.95 -8.01
CA THR A 285 -0.10 -24.42 -8.01
C THR A 285 -1.43 -25.17 -7.92
N ALA A 286 -1.53 -26.29 -8.65
CA ALA A 286 -2.72 -27.16 -8.65
C ALA A 286 -2.90 -27.99 -7.35
N VAL A 287 -2.02 -27.83 -6.37
CA VAL A 287 -2.05 -28.58 -5.11
C VAL A 287 -3.08 -27.96 -4.18
N GLY A 288 -4.05 -28.72 -3.68
CA GLY A 288 -5.05 -28.21 -2.75
C GLY A 288 -4.57 -28.14 -1.29
N ILE A 289 -5.24 -27.32 -0.48
CA ILE A 289 -5.21 -27.38 0.99
C ILE A 289 -6.53 -28.01 1.43
N GLN A 290 -6.45 -29.12 2.17
CA GLN A 290 -7.61 -29.98 2.50
C GLN A 290 -8.40 -29.51 3.73
N GLU A 291 -7.72 -28.82 4.65
CA GLU A 291 -8.27 -28.50 5.97
C GLU A 291 -8.13 -27.00 6.27
N LYS A 292 -8.95 -26.53 7.22
CA LYS A 292 -8.84 -25.19 7.78
C LYS A 292 -7.40 -24.94 8.28
N PRO A 293 -6.74 -23.85 7.87
CA PRO A 293 -5.41 -23.50 8.39
C PRO A 293 -5.42 -23.34 9.92
N VAL A 294 -4.35 -23.78 10.57
CA VAL A 294 -4.13 -23.64 12.01
C VAL A 294 -3.30 -22.40 12.26
N PHE A 295 -3.81 -21.49 13.09
CA PHE A 295 -3.12 -20.26 13.46
C PHE A 295 -2.40 -20.48 14.79
N ARG A 296 -1.06 -20.42 14.77
CA ARG A 296 -0.21 -20.61 15.93
C ARG A 296 0.39 -19.28 16.37
N PHE A 297 0.13 -18.92 17.61
CA PHE A 297 0.62 -17.70 18.24
C PHE A 297 1.61 -18.04 19.35
N GLU A 298 2.84 -17.57 19.21
CA GLU A 298 3.93 -17.80 20.16
C GLU A 298 4.31 -16.47 20.82
N ARG A 299 4.03 -16.30 22.12
CA ARG A 299 4.42 -15.08 22.85
C ARG A 299 5.92 -15.05 23.01
N LEU A 300 6.52 -13.91 22.69
CA LEU A 300 7.95 -13.68 22.77
C LEU A 300 8.29 -12.85 24.01
N ASP A 301 9.38 -13.20 24.70
CA ASP A 301 10.01 -12.36 25.70
C ASP A 301 10.85 -11.23 25.07
N ALA A 302 11.52 -10.43 25.91
CA ALA A 302 12.41 -9.36 25.46
C ALA A 302 13.62 -9.88 24.65
N MET A 303 14.01 -11.13 24.83
CA MET A 303 15.11 -11.79 24.10
C MET A 303 14.62 -12.52 22.83
N GLY A 304 13.32 -12.45 22.51
CA GLY A 304 12.73 -13.14 21.37
C GLY A 304 12.51 -14.65 21.58
N LYS A 305 12.57 -15.16 22.82
CA LYS A 305 12.28 -16.56 23.13
C LYS A 305 10.80 -16.78 23.38
N VAL A 306 10.30 -17.95 22.98
CA VAL A 306 8.90 -18.33 23.17
C VAL A 306 8.64 -18.63 24.64
N VAL A 307 7.67 -17.92 25.24
CA VAL A 307 7.25 -18.08 26.65
C VAL A 307 5.81 -18.59 26.80
N ALA A 308 4.99 -18.49 25.75
CA ALA A 308 3.65 -19.07 25.72
C ALA A 308 3.26 -19.41 24.28
N THR A 309 2.41 -20.43 24.09
CA THR A 309 1.89 -20.83 22.78
C THR A 309 0.38 -20.94 22.84
N LYS A 310 -0.30 -20.48 21.78
CA LYS A 310 -1.74 -20.53 21.64
C LYS A 310 -2.12 -20.85 20.20
N ASP A 311 -2.81 -21.97 20.00
CA ASP A 311 -3.14 -22.51 18.67
C ASP A 311 -4.65 -22.60 18.41
N ASP A 312 -5.47 -22.22 19.40
CA ASP A 312 -6.92 -22.43 19.48
C ASP A 312 -7.75 -21.14 19.36
N LEU A 313 -7.23 -20.11 18.68
CA LEU A 313 -7.97 -18.84 18.54
C LEU A 313 -9.24 -19.01 17.68
N VAL A 314 -10.30 -18.34 18.14
CA VAL A 314 -11.59 -18.33 17.44
C VAL A 314 -11.45 -17.60 16.12
N VAL A 315 -11.79 -18.28 15.03
CA VAL A 315 -11.79 -17.66 13.72
C VAL A 315 -13.16 -17.06 13.45
N SER A 316 -13.21 -15.73 13.41
CA SER A 316 -14.44 -14.93 13.31
C SER A 316 -15.06 -14.92 11.91
N PHE A 317 -14.30 -15.29 10.88
CA PHE A 317 -14.77 -15.42 9.51
C PHE A 317 -14.16 -16.67 8.88
N GLU A 318 -15.02 -17.60 8.45
CA GLU A 318 -14.63 -18.81 7.73
C GLU A 318 -15.08 -18.70 6.26
N PRO A 319 -14.15 -18.42 5.34
CA PRO A 319 -14.40 -18.53 3.90
C PRO A 319 -14.89 -19.94 3.52
N ALA A 320 -15.72 -20.03 2.48
CA ALA A 320 -16.21 -21.31 1.97
C ALA A 320 -15.06 -22.23 1.55
N GLU A 321 -13.99 -21.63 1.04
CA GLU A 321 -12.72 -22.23 0.64
C GLU A 321 -12.04 -23.03 1.75
N TRP A 322 -12.29 -22.73 3.04
CA TRP A 322 -11.72 -23.51 4.14
C TRP A 322 -12.45 -24.82 4.41
N ARG A 323 -13.76 -24.87 4.11
CA ARG A 323 -14.60 -26.04 4.36
C ARG A 323 -14.54 -27.04 3.22
N ALA A 324 -14.47 -26.54 1.98
CA ALA A 324 -14.37 -27.36 0.79
C ALA A 324 -12.92 -27.80 0.47
N GLY A 325 -11.95 -27.22 1.16
CA GLY A 325 -10.59 -27.14 0.67
C GLY A 325 -10.47 -26.16 -0.49
N TRP A 326 -9.32 -25.54 -0.64
CA TRP A 326 -9.05 -24.65 -1.78
C TRP A 326 -7.96 -25.26 -2.64
N ALA A 327 -8.06 -25.11 -3.96
CA ALA A 327 -7.06 -25.57 -4.90
C ALA A 327 -6.79 -24.47 -5.94
N GLY A 328 -5.54 -24.39 -6.38
CA GLY A 328 -5.14 -23.42 -7.38
C GLY A 328 -4.66 -22.08 -6.80
N PRO A 329 -4.25 -21.14 -7.69
CA PRO A 329 -3.91 -19.78 -7.30
C PRO A 329 -5.15 -19.10 -6.71
N GLY A 330 -5.05 -18.63 -5.46
CA GLY A 330 -6.20 -18.11 -4.74
C GLY A 330 -5.81 -17.17 -3.61
N VAL A 331 -6.77 -16.37 -3.19
CA VAL A 331 -6.64 -15.37 -2.12
C VAL A 331 -7.77 -15.61 -1.15
N VAL A 332 -7.44 -15.98 0.08
CA VAL A 332 -8.41 -16.35 1.09
C VAL A 332 -8.27 -15.43 2.30
N PRO A 333 -9.21 -14.49 2.50
CA PRO A 333 -9.14 -13.58 3.63
C PRO A 333 -9.41 -14.35 4.94
N PHE A 334 -8.78 -13.90 6.02
CA PHE A 334 -9.02 -14.43 7.35
C PHE A 334 -9.25 -13.30 8.35
N SER A 335 -9.98 -13.62 9.41
CA SER A 335 -10.16 -12.75 10.57
C SER A 335 -10.17 -13.61 11.83
N VAL A 336 -9.14 -13.50 12.65
CA VAL A 336 -8.98 -14.29 13.89
C VAL A 336 -9.13 -13.37 15.09
N GLU A 337 -9.88 -13.79 16.10
CA GLU A 337 -10.01 -13.01 17.34
C GLU A 337 -8.73 -13.11 18.16
N THR A 338 -8.16 -11.97 18.54
CA THR A 338 -6.98 -11.89 19.41
C THR A 338 -7.37 -11.86 20.89
N ARG A 339 -8.67 -12.00 21.20
CA ARG A 339 -9.20 -12.02 22.56
C ARG A 339 -8.56 -13.15 23.36
N GLY A 340 -8.06 -12.81 24.54
CA GLY A 340 -7.37 -13.76 25.41
C GLY A 340 -5.91 -14.01 25.03
N LEU A 341 -5.32 -13.21 24.14
CA LEU A 341 -3.87 -13.02 24.11
C LEU A 341 -3.48 -11.99 25.19
N GLU A 342 -2.43 -12.30 25.94
CA GLU A 342 -1.85 -11.36 26.90
C GLU A 342 -1.13 -10.22 26.20
N ALA A 343 -0.94 -9.11 26.92
CA ALA A 343 -0.14 -7.99 26.41
C ALA A 343 1.30 -8.45 26.10
N GLY A 344 1.84 -8.02 24.96
CA GLY A 344 3.22 -8.32 24.58
C GLY A 344 3.41 -8.61 23.10
N ARG A 345 4.63 -9.05 22.76
CA ARG A 345 4.99 -9.47 21.40
C ARG A 345 4.52 -10.90 21.17
N TRP A 346 3.83 -11.13 20.05
CA TRP A 346 3.39 -12.45 19.63
C TRP A 346 3.86 -12.72 18.21
N LYS A 347 4.45 -13.89 17.99
CA LYS A 347 4.79 -14.42 16.68
C LYS A 347 3.62 -15.26 16.16
N LEU A 348 3.03 -14.82 15.07
CA LEU A 348 2.05 -15.57 14.29
C LEU A 348 2.78 -16.44 13.26
N THR A 349 2.40 -17.71 13.21
CA THR A 349 2.64 -18.60 12.07
C THR A 349 1.33 -19.30 11.72
N ILE A 350 1.08 -19.51 10.43
CA ILE A 350 -0.08 -20.25 9.95
C ILE A 350 0.41 -21.56 9.37
N ARG A 351 -0.26 -22.65 9.73
CA ARG A 351 0.04 -23.99 9.22
C ARG A 351 -1.12 -24.49 8.40
N ALA A 352 -0.83 -25.09 7.25
CA ALA A 352 -1.84 -25.68 6.39
C ALA A 352 -1.42 -27.09 5.99
N LYS A 353 -2.36 -28.02 6.01
CA LYS A 353 -2.11 -29.41 5.61
C LYS A 353 -2.32 -29.53 4.10
N ARG A 354 -1.28 -30.01 3.42
CA ARG A 354 -1.33 -30.26 1.97
C ARG A 354 -2.32 -31.39 1.68
N ALA A 355 -3.12 -31.22 0.63
CA ALA A 355 -3.94 -32.30 0.10
C ALA A 355 -3.05 -33.40 -0.50
N GLU A 356 -3.11 -34.62 0.03
CA GLU A 356 -2.49 -35.78 -0.63
C GLU A 356 -3.35 -36.20 -1.83
N VAL A 357 -2.73 -36.30 -3.00
CA VAL A 357 -3.37 -36.91 -4.17
C VAL A 357 -3.17 -38.42 -4.06
N GLY A 358 -4.21 -39.14 -3.64
CA GLY A 358 -4.33 -40.58 -3.90
C GLY A 358 -3.77 -41.58 -2.88
N SER A 359 -3.35 -41.18 -1.67
CA SER A 359 -2.96 -42.15 -0.62
C SER A 359 -3.80 -41.98 0.64
N GLY A 360 -4.44 -43.06 1.08
CA GLY A 360 -5.17 -43.14 2.36
C GLY A 360 -4.28 -43.08 3.61
N ASN A 361 -3.12 -42.43 3.54
CA ASN A 361 -2.24 -42.19 4.67
C ASN A 361 -2.51 -40.78 5.21
N ALA A 362 -2.98 -40.69 6.46
CA ALA A 362 -3.33 -39.45 7.13
C ALA A 362 -2.12 -38.53 7.48
N GLY A 363 -0.94 -38.79 6.90
CA GLY A 363 0.36 -38.20 7.24
C GLY A 363 0.80 -37.01 6.38
N GLY A 364 -0.13 -36.31 5.73
CA GLY A 364 0.17 -35.20 4.82
C GLY A 364 1.14 -34.17 5.40
N ALA A 365 2.11 -33.77 4.58
CA ALA A 365 3.12 -32.79 4.96
C ALA A 365 2.49 -31.44 5.31
N TRP A 366 2.99 -30.83 6.39
CA TRP A 366 2.55 -29.51 6.83
C TRP A 366 3.33 -28.43 6.12
N TRP A 367 2.62 -27.45 5.61
CA TRP A 367 3.16 -26.19 5.19
C TRP A 367 3.11 -25.18 6.35
N VAL A 368 4.09 -24.26 6.45
CA VAL A 368 4.18 -23.23 7.49
C VAL A 368 4.48 -21.84 6.91
N SER A 369 3.78 -20.81 7.37
CA SER A 369 3.95 -19.43 6.89
C SER A 369 5.24 -18.77 7.30
N GLU A 370 5.55 -17.69 6.59
CA GLU A 370 6.50 -16.72 7.12
C GLU A 370 5.98 -16.17 8.45
N PRO A 371 6.86 -16.03 9.45
CA PRO A 371 6.47 -15.54 10.76
C PRO A 371 6.21 -14.03 10.74
N TRP A 372 5.16 -13.64 11.46
CA TRP A 372 4.81 -12.24 11.69
C TRP A 372 4.86 -11.92 13.17
N VAL A 373 5.48 -10.81 13.56
CA VAL A 373 5.39 -10.34 14.93
C VAL A 373 4.35 -9.25 15.03
N ILE A 374 3.38 -9.46 15.92
CA ILE A 374 2.35 -8.51 16.27
C ILE A 374 2.55 -8.06 17.73
N GLN A 375 2.30 -6.79 17.98
CA GLN A 375 2.27 -6.26 19.35
C GLN A 375 0.83 -6.28 19.84
N CYS A 376 0.50 -7.17 20.78
CA CYS A 376 -0.79 -7.16 21.46
C CYS A 376 -0.73 -6.14 22.60
N LYS A 377 -1.55 -5.10 22.51
CA LYS A 377 -1.88 -4.26 23.66
C LYS A 377 -2.90 -5.08 24.47
N GLY A 378 -2.59 -5.47 25.71
CA GLY A 378 -3.41 -6.41 26.48
C GLY A 378 -4.87 -5.95 26.66
N LYS A 379 -5.67 -6.79 27.33
CA LYS A 379 -7.09 -6.53 27.64
C LYS A 379 -7.32 -5.04 27.95
N ASN A 380 -8.05 -4.34 27.08
CA ASN A 380 -8.67 -3.08 27.45
C ASN A 380 -9.62 -3.41 28.63
N PRO A 381 -9.36 -2.97 29.87
CA PRO A 381 -10.15 -3.38 31.03
C PRO A 381 -11.63 -2.93 30.94
N ALA A 382 -11.97 -2.06 29.99
CA ALA A 382 -13.30 -1.48 29.84
C ALA A 382 -14.13 -2.05 28.66
N GLY A 383 -13.64 -3.02 27.88
CA GLY A 383 -14.40 -3.56 26.74
C GLY A 383 -14.75 -2.52 25.65
N GLN A 384 -14.15 -1.33 25.69
CA GLN A 384 -14.36 -0.33 24.66
C GLN A 384 -13.48 -0.64 23.45
N PRO A 385 -14.04 -0.63 22.23
CA PRO A 385 -13.27 -0.75 21.00
C PRO A 385 -12.47 0.54 20.82
N GLU A 386 -11.22 0.55 21.29
CA GLU A 386 -10.27 1.54 20.81
C GLU A 386 -9.88 1.15 19.39
N SER A 387 -10.26 1.97 18.41
CA SER A 387 -9.88 1.82 17.00
C SER A 387 -8.42 2.25 16.76
N VAL A 388 -7.52 2.01 17.72
CA VAL A 388 -6.11 2.28 17.52
C VAL A 388 -5.55 1.10 16.75
N PRO A 389 -5.11 1.28 15.48
CA PRO A 389 -4.49 0.21 14.73
C PRO A 389 -3.34 -0.36 15.58
N LEU A 390 -3.38 -1.66 15.83
CA LEU A 390 -2.26 -2.36 16.43
C LEU A 390 -1.14 -2.26 15.39
N VAL A 391 -0.09 -1.51 15.73
CA VAL A 391 1.06 -1.34 14.84
C VAL A 391 1.70 -2.70 14.65
N VAL A 392 1.52 -3.29 13.47
CA VAL A 392 2.35 -4.41 12.99
C VAL A 392 3.70 -3.77 12.70
N ASN A 393 4.53 -3.65 13.73
CA ASN A 393 5.75 -2.86 13.66
C ASN A 393 6.86 -3.71 13.02
N PRO A 394 7.32 -3.39 11.80
CA PRO A 394 8.41 -4.11 11.16
C PRO A 394 9.78 -3.77 11.77
N GLU A 395 9.87 -2.81 12.71
CA GLU A 395 11.13 -2.22 13.16
C GLU A 395 11.59 -2.60 14.58
N ILE A 396 11.14 -3.71 15.15
CA ILE A 396 11.69 -4.17 16.42
C ILE A 396 12.68 -5.31 16.17
N PRO A 397 13.99 -5.09 16.39
CA PRO A 397 15.03 -6.10 16.19
C PRO A 397 14.79 -7.41 16.96
#